data_AF-A0A2T7QBN6-F1
#
_entry.id   AF-A0A2T7QBN6-F1
#
_cell.length_a   1.000
_cell.length_b   1.000
_cell.length_c   1.000
_cell.angle_alpha   90.00
_cell.angle_beta   90.00
_cell.angle_gamma   90.00
#
_symmetry.space_group_name_H-M   'P 1'
#
loop_
_entity.id
_entity.type
_entity.pdbx_description
1 polymer ?
#
loop_
_entity_poly.entity_id
_entity_poly.type
_entity_poly.pdbx_seq_one_letter_code
_entity_poly.pdbx_strand_id
1 'polypeptide(L)'
;MQYYKIRKDGFKQIKKQMLIRTLPMILIAVTIGITISSINTKGTADDINVLPIIIPFVAVTVCLGLYRGLNRQRNLFESYQLTLTNNLITREQLNTPTISIYFNEIKEIIKSKNGSFSIRGKDPTDLIIIPAQIENYIELENTLAQIKSFAKKSSKSFLQKYSIAISLFSLTLMLCVYTATNKIIVAFSGTFLLAIVSWSFYEVRKSRNIDAKTKRSMWWVLILLASVIGVMLIKLTGVQKK
;
A
#
# COMPACT_ATOMS: atom_id res chain seq x y z
N MET A 1 -7.84 -2.80 -33.68
CA MET A 1 -7.20 -3.18 -32.40
C MET A 1 -6.08 -2.19 -32.14
N GLN A 2 -6.10 -1.52 -30.98
CA GLN A 2 -5.12 -0.52 -30.60
C GLN A 2 -4.37 -0.98 -29.35
N TYR A 3 -3.08 -0.70 -29.30
CA TYR A 3 -2.21 -1.04 -28.18
C TYR A 3 -1.59 0.23 -27.62
N TYR A 4 -1.64 0.37 -26.30
CA TYR A 4 -1.06 1.49 -25.58
C TYR A 4 -0.08 0.98 -24.53
N LYS A 5 1.14 1.52 -24.55
CA LYS A 5 2.21 1.20 -23.60
C LYS A 5 2.62 2.45 -22.84
N ILE A 6 3.40 2.25 -21.78
CA ILE A 6 3.96 3.36 -21.01
C ILE A 6 5.11 4.00 -21.78
N ARG A 7 5.15 5.34 -21.82
CA ARG A 7 6.26 6.09 -22.40
C ARG A 7 7.58 5.71 -21.73
N LYS A 8 8.65 5.59 -22.52
CA LYS A 8 10.00 5.16 -22.05
C LYS A 8 10.51 5.87 -20.78
N ASP A 9 10.18 7.14 -20.58
CA ASP A 9 10.59 7.93 -19.40
C ASP A 9 9.50 8.14 -18.34
N GLY A 10 8.34 7.49 -18.49
CA GLY A 10 7.20 7.66 -17.61
C GLY A 10 7.50 7.35 -16.14
N PHE A 11 8.33 6.34 -15.89
CA PHE A 11 8.67 5.93 -14.53
C PHE A 11 9.44 7.01 -13.75
N LYS A 12 10.31 7.78 -14.41
CA LYS A 12 11.12 8.83 -13.75
C LYS A 12 10.23 9.89 -13.08
N GLN A 13 9.10 10.23 -13.70
CA GLN A 13 8.15 11.21 -13.18
C GLN A 13 7.47 10.73 -11.89
N ILE A 14 7.08 9.46 -11.85
CA ILE A 14 6.39 8.89 -10.68
C ILE A 14 7.35 8.49 -9.56
N LYS A 15 8.62 8.17 -9.88
CA LYS A 15 9.64 7.76 -8.91
C LYS A 15 9.81 8.81 -7.80
N LYS A 16 9.93 10.09 -8.17
CA LYS A 16 10.08 11.18 -7.19
C LYS A 16 8.86 11.27 -6.27
N GLN A 17 7.66 11.17 -6.82
CA GLN A 17 6.42 11.22 -6.04
C GLN A 17 6.26 10.02 -5.10
N MET A 18 6.67 8.82 -5.54
CA MET A 18 6.71 7.63 -4.69
C MET A 18 7.66 7.83 -3.51
N LEU A 19 8.88 8.29 -3.76
CA LEU A 19 9.87 8.53 -2.72
C LEU A 19 9.42 9.58 -1.69
N ILE A 20 8.87 10.71 -2.15
CA ILE A 20 8.37 11.78 -1.26
C ILE A 20 7.24 11.29 -0.36
N ARG A 21 6.43 10.32 -0.80
CA ARG A 21 5.34 9.76 0.01
C ARG A 21 5.82 8.64 0.94
N THR A 22 6.72 7.79 0.47
CA THR A 22 7.16 6.61 1.21
C THR A 22 8.20 6.95 2.28
N LEU A 23 9.12 7.88 2.00
CA LEU A 23 10.22 8.20 2.91
C LEU A 23 9.73 8.73 4.28
N PRO A 24 8.80 9.70 4.36
CA PRO A 24 8.29 10.17 5.65
C PRO A 24 7.61 9.06 6.46
N MET A 25 6.85 8.18 5.81
CA MET A 25 6.19 7.06 6.49
C MET A 25 7.22 6.07 7.07
N ILE A 26 8.30 5.78 6.34
CA ILE A 26 9.40 4.94 6.85
C ILE A 26 10.06 5.60 8.05
N LEU A 27 10.38 6.90 7.97
CA LEU A 27 11.00 7.63 9.08
C LEU A 27 10.12 7.60 10.34
N ILE A 28 8.81 7.85 10.20
CA ILE A 28 7.87 7.77 11.32
C ILE A 28 7.85 6.35 11.91
N ALA A 29 7.77 5.31 11.08
CA ALA A 29 7.76 3.93 11.54
C ALA A 29 9.05 3.54 12.28
N VAL A 30 10.22 3.98 11.78
CA VAL A 30 11.51 3.77 12.44
C VAL A 30 11.56 4.49 13.78
N THR A 31 11.15 5.75 13.85
CA THR A 31 11.10 6.52 15.10
C THR A 31 10.21 5.84 16.14
N ILE A 32 9.04 5.35 15.74
CA ILE A 32 8.13 4.60 16.63
C ILE A 32 8.77 3.30 17.10
N GLY A 33 9.42 2.54 16.21
CA GLY A 33 10.14 1.32 16.59
C GLY A 33 11.24 1.57 17.62
N ILE A 34 12.06 2.61 17.41
CA ILE A 34 13.11 3.01 18.35
C ILE A 34 12.50 3.45 19.69
N THR A 35 11.39 4.18 19.66
CA THR A 35 10.69 4.66 20.87
C THR A 35 10.14 3.49 21.69
N ILE A 36 9.52 2.50 21.02
CA ILE A 36 9.04 1.27 21.65
C ILE A 36 10.21 0.51 22.30
N SER A 37 11.32 0.35 21.57
CA SER A 37 12.52 -0.31 22.09
C SER A 37 13.04 0.41 23.32
N SER A 38 13.25 1.73 23.24
CA SER A 38 13.83 2.53 24.33
C SER A 38 12.96 2.56 25.59
N ILE A 39 11.63 2.54 25.47
CA ILE A 39 10.74 2.50 26.64
C ILE A 39 10.79 1.14 27.32
N ASN A 40 10.86 0.06 26.54
CA ASN A 40 10.81 -1.30 27.06
C ASN A 40 12.13 -1.78 27.67
N THR A 41 13.25 -1.10 27.41
CA THR A 41 14.56 -1.46 27.98
C THR A 41 15.00 -0.55 29.13
N LYS A 42 14.15 0.37 29.61
CA LYS A 42 14.46 1.18 30.80
C LYS A 42 14.66 0.29 32.04
N GLY A 43 15.91 0.07 32.43
CA GLY A 43 16.29 -0.76 33.58
C GLY A 43 17.41 -1.77 33.31
N THR A 44 17.75 -2.02 32.04
CA THR A 44 18.95 -2.78 31.67
C THR A 44 20.14 -1.82 31.50
N ALA A 45 21.20 -2.02 32.29
CA ALA A 45 22.42 -1.21 32.17
C ALA A 45 23.09 -1.43 30.80
N ASP A 46 23.57 -0.33 30.17
CA ASP A 46 24.35 -0.25 28.92
C ASP A 46 23.67 -0.27 27.53
N ASP A 47 22.38 0.05 27.40
CA ASP A 47 21.70 0.06 26.08
C ASP A 47 22.14 1.15 25.08
N ILE A 48 22.70 2.28 25.55
CA ILE A 48 23.09 3.39 24.65
C ILE A 48 24.21 2.95 23.68
N ASN A 49 25.01 1.95 24.06
CA ASN A 49 26.08 1.40 23.23
C ASN A 49 25.57 0.60 22.01
N VAL A 50 24.28 0.25 21.95
CA VAL A 50 23.71 -0.54 20.84
C VAL A 50 23.22 0.35 19.69
N LEU A 51 22.89 1.63 19.96
CA LEU A 51 22.40 2.56 18.93
C LEU A 51 23.37 2.78 17.76
N PRO A 52 24.70 2.93 17.98
CA PRO A 52 25.67 3.04 16.89
C PRO A 52 25.69 1.82 15.96
N ILE A 53 25.22 0.65 16.41
CA ILE A 53 25.13 -0.58 15.61
C ILE A 53 23.77 -0.67 14.92
N ILE A 54 22.68 -0.38 15.63
CA ILE A 54 21.31 -0.48 15.10
C ILE A 54 21.06 0.56 14.00
N ILE A 55 21.52 1.80 14.16
CA ILE A 55 21.24 2.88 13.21
C ILE A 55 21.80 2.57 11.81
N PRO A 56 23.08 2.20 11.63
CA PRO A 56 23.61 1.78 10.33
C PRO A 56 22.87 0.58 9.76
N PHE A 57 22.51 -0.40 10.59
CA PHE A 57 21.78 -1.59 10.14
C PHE A 57 20.39 -1.23 9.60
N VAL A 58 19.64 -0.38 10.31
CA VAL A 58 18.34 0.14 9.86
C VAL A 58 18.50 0.96 8.59
N ALA A 59 19.53 1.81 8.50
CA ALA A 59 19.78 2.61 7.31
C ALA A 59 20.07 1.72 6.08
N VAL A 60 20.92 0.70 6.22
CA VAL A 60 21.24 -0.25 5.15
C VAL A 60 19.99 -1.03 4.72
N THR A 61 19.20 -1.55 5.67
CA THR A 61 17.98 -2.31 5.35
C THR A 61 16.93 -1.45 4.66
N VAL A 62 16.74 -0.19 5.10
CA VAL A 62 15.85 0.79 4.44
C VAL A 62 16.34 1.11 3.03
N CYS A 63 17.62 1.41 2.85
CA CYS A 63 18.20 1.72 1.53
C CYS A 63 18.04 0.55 0.55
N LEU A 64 18.38 -0.68 0.98
CA LEU A 64 18.22 -1.88 0.17
C LEU A 64 16.74 -2.17 -0.12
N GLY A 65 15.86 -2.00 0.86
CA GLY A 65 14.41 -2.16 0.72
C GLY A 65 13.82 -1.20 -0.30
N LEU A 66 14.17 0.09 -0.21
CA LEU A 66 13.76 1.12 -1.16
C LEU A 66 14.30 0.84 -2.56
N TYR A 67 15.58 0.50 -2.68
CA TYR A 67 16.20 0.18 -3.97
C TYR A 67 15.49 -1.00 -4.67
N ARG A 68 15.32 -2.11 -3.95
CA ARG A 68 14.62 -3.30 -4.47
C ARG A 68 13.15 -3.01 -4.77
N GLY A 69 12.48 -2.25 -3.89
CA GLY A 69 11.10 -1.84 -4.06
C GLY A 69 10.90 -0.99 -5.32
N LEU A 70 11.76 0.01 -5.53
CA LEU A 70 11.72 0.89 -6.70
C LEU A 70 12.00 0.14 -8.00
N ASN A 71 13.01 -0.73 -8.04
CA ASN A 71 13.30 -1.52 -9.24
C ASN A 71 12.13 -2.44 -9.60
N ARG A 72 11.47 -3.02 -8.59
CA ARG A 72 10.28 -3.82 -8.83
C ARG A 72 9.10 -2.98 -9.32
N GLN A 73 8.86 -1.82 -8.72
CA GLN A 73 7.82 -0.89 -9.18
C GLN A 73 8.08 -0.41 -10.60
N ARG A 74 9.35 -0.21 -10.97
CA ARG A 74 9.77 0.11 -12.34
C ARG A 74 9.37 -0.99 -13.30
N ASN A 75 9.76 -2.23 -13.03
CA ASN A 75 9.43 -3.38 -13.89
C ASN A 75 7.92 -3.56 -14.04
N LEU A 76 7.17 -3.45 -12.93
CA LEU A 76 5.71 -3.49 -12.96
C LEU A 76 5.14 -2.37 -13.83
N PHE A 77 5.63 -1.14 -13.68
CA PHE A 77 5.14 0.01 -14.43
C PHE A 77 5.48 -0.07 -15.92
N GLU A 78 6.71 -0.40 -16.27
CA GLU A 78 7.18 -0.49 -17.67
C GLU A 78 6.54 -1.67 -18.42
N SER A 79 6.15 -2.74 -17.72
CA SER A 79 5.44 -3.89 -18.31
C SER A 79 3.95 -3.65 -18.61
N TYR A 80 3.42 -2.48 -18.27
CA TYR A 80 2.01 -2.20 -18.44
C TYR A 80 1.63 -2.08 -19.91
N GLN A 81 0.62 -2.84 -20.31
CA GLN A 81 0.06 -2.82 -21.64
C GLN A 81 -1.47 -2.75 -21.55
N LEU A 82 -2.05 -1.83 -22.31
CA LEU A 82 -3.48 -1.67 -22.46
C LEU A 82 -3.86 -1.98 -23.91
N THR A 83 -4.77 -2.92 -24.09
CA THR A 83 -5.25 -3.37 -25.40
C THR A 83 -6.72 -3.01 -25.54
N LEU A 84 -7.05 -2.22 -26.56
CA LEU A 84 -8.41 -1.84 -26.92
C LEU A 84 -8.82 -2.57 -28.19
N THR A 85 -9.90 -3.34 -28.08
CA THR A 85 -10.57 -3.98 -29.22
C THR A 85 -11.92 -3.29 -29.46
N ASN A 86 -12.77 -3.86 -30.33
CA ASN A 86 -14.06 -3.25 -30.67
C ASN A 86 -15.06 -3.27 -29.50
N ASN A 87 -14.93 -4.18 -28.54
CA ASN A 87 -15.88 -4.37 -27.44
C ASN A 87 -15.25 -4.67 -26.08
N LEU A 88 -13.91 -4.73 -26.00
CA LEU A 88 -13.17 -5.17 -24.80
C LEU A 88 -11.96 -4.27 -24.54
N ILE A 89 -11.80 -3.87 -23.28
CA ILE A 89 -10.58 -3.23 -22.76
C ILE A 89 -9.83 -4.25 -21.92
N THR A 90 -8.59 -4.57 -22.31
CA THR A 90 -7.74 -5.53 -21.59
C THR A 90 -6.49 -4.85 -21.06
N ARG A 91 -6.16 -5.11 -19.80
CA ARG A 91 -4.94 -4.67 -19.13
C ARG A 91 -4.07 -5.87 -18.78
N GLU A 92 -2.83 -5.82 -19.23
CA GLU A 92 -1.79 -6.76 -18.89
C GLU A 92 -0.65 -6.04 -18.16
N GLN A 93 -0.09 -6.71 -17.15
CA GLN A 93 1.02 -6.17 -16.37
C GLN A 93 1.72 -7.31 -15.65
N LEU A 94 3.05 -7.23 -15.55
CA LEU A 94 3.91 -8.26 -14.96
C LEU A 94 3.41 -8.69 -13.58
N ASN A 95 3.37 -10.00 -13.31
CA ASN A 95 2.98 -10.59 -12.02
C ASN A 95 1.59 -10.19 -11.49
N THR A 96 0.71 -9.64 -12.34
CA THR A 96 -0.68 -9.36 -11.99
C THR A 96 -1.61 -10.13 -12.93
N PRO A 97 -2.78 -10.59 -12.46
CA PRO A 97 -3.79 -11.20 -13.34
C PRO A 97 -4.22 -10.24 -14.46
N THR A 98 -4.39 -10.77 -15.67
CA THR A 98 -5.00 -10.01 -16.78
C THR A 98 -6.42 -9.60 -16.38
N ILE A 99 -6.78 -8.33 -16.61
CA ILE A 99 -8.12 -7.82 -16.36
C ILE A 99 -8.70 -7.38 -17.70
N SER A 100 -9.85 -7.95 -18.05
CA SER A 100 -10.56 -7.66 -19.30
C SER A 100 -11.99 -7.26 -18.96
N ILE A 101 -12.43 -6.10 -19.45
CA ILE A 101 -13.77 -5.54 -19.17
C ILE A 101 -14.45 -5.24 -20.50
N TYR A 102 -15.63 -5.84 -20.72
CA TYR A 102 -16.44 -5.54 -21.90
C TYR A 102 -17.05 -4.15 -21.80
N PHE A 103 -17.23 -3.46 -22.93
CA PHE A 103 -17.72 -2.08 -22.93
C PHE A 103 -19.10 -1.94 -22.27
N ASN A 104 -19.98 -2.94 -22.45
CA ASN A 104 -21.30 -3.02 -21.82
C ASN A 104 -21.25 -3.31 -20.30
N GLU A 105 -20.08 -3.71 -19.77
CA GLU A 105 -19.83 -3.92 -18.35
C GLU A 105 -19.14 -2.72 -17.69
N ILE A 106 -18.69 -1.74 -18.47
CA ILE A 106 -18.09 -0.52 -17.92
C ILE A 106 -19.17 0.27 -17.18
N LYS A 107 -19.06 0.32 -15.85
CA LYS A 107 -19.91 1.11 -14.98
C LYS A 107 -19.55 2.59 -15.06
N GLU A 108 -18.26 2.93 -15.00
CA GLU A 108 -17.80 4.31 -15.09
C GLU A 108 -16.36 4.41 -15.59
N ILE A 109 -16.06 5.51 -16.29
CA ILE A 109 -14.70 5.94 -16.62
C ILE A 109 -14.44 7.26 -15.91
N ILE A 110 -13.39 7.30 -15.10
CA ILE A 110 -13.03 8.45 -14.29
C ILE A 110 -11.70 9.00 -14.80
N LYS A 111 -11.66 10.28 -15.17
CA LYS A 111 -10.43 11.03 -15.39
C LYS A 111 -10.01 11.72 -14.09
N SER A 112 -8.83 11.36 -13.58
CA SER A 112 -8.26 11.97 -12.38
C SER A 112 -7.57 13.30 -12.68
N LYS A 113 -7.44 14.16 -11.66
CA LYS A 113 -6.74 15.46 -11.79
C LYS A 113 -5.28 15.36 -12.22
N ASN A 114 -4.63 14.22 -11.96
CA ASN A 114 -3.26 13.94 -12.41
C ASN A 114 -3.19 13.40 -13.84
N GLY A 115 -4.31 13.36 -14.58
CA GLY A 115 -4.41 12.84 -15.94
C GLY A 115 -4.60 11.32 -16.04
N SER A 116 -4.52 10.56 -14.95
CA SER A 116 -4.76 9.11 -15.00
C SER A 116 -6.24 8.78 -15.23
N PHE A 117 -6.52 7.63 -15.85
CA PHE A 117 -7.88 7.11 -16.00
C PHE A 117 -8.13 5.92 -15.06
N SER A 118 -9.37 5.75 -14.64
CA SER A 118 -9.82 4.58 -13.90
C SER A 118 -11.11 4.08 -14.54
N ILE A 119 -11.07 2.85 -15.03
CA ILE A 119 -12.21 2.18 -15.66
C ILE A 119 -12.72 1.16 -14.66
N ARG A 120 -13.97 1.32 -14.22
CA ARG A 120 -14.62 0.39 -13.29
C ARG A 120 -15.66 -0.44 -14.04
N GLY A 121 -15.57 -1.76 -13.89
CA GLY A 121 -16.58 -2.71 -14.33
C GLY A 121 -17.80 -2.73 -13.41
N LYS A 122 -18.71 -3.68 -13.66
CA LYS A 122 -19.83 -3.98 -12.78
C LYS A 122 -19.37 -4.59 -11.46
N ASP A 123 -18.36 -5.47 -11.49
CA ASP A 123 -17.72 -6.02 -10.30
C ASP A 123 -16.76 -4.98 -9.68
N PRO A 124 -16.80 -4.74 -8.36
CA PRO A 124 -15.89 -3.81 -7.69
C PRO A 124 -14.40 -4.19 -7.80
N THR A 125 -14.08 -5.46 -8.06
CA THR A 125 -12.71 -5.94 -8.25
C THR A 125 -12.17 -5.72 -9.67
N ASP A 126 -13.06 -5.45 -10.63
CA ASP A 126 -12.72 -5.15 -12.02
C ASP A 126 -12.45 -3.66 -12.18
N LEU A 127 -11.25 -3.28 -11.78
CA LEU A 127 -10.73 -1.92 -11.87
C LEU A 127 -9.47 -1.92 -12.71
N ILE A 128 -9.51 -1.25 -13.86
CA ILE A 128 -8.32 -0.96 -14.67
C ILE A 128 -7.89 0.48 -14.40
N ILE A 129 -6.68 0.64 -13.85
CA ILE A 129 -6.06 1.95 -13.66
C ILE A 129 -5.10 2.18 -14.82
N ILE A 130 -5.26 3.30 -15.53
CA ILE A 130 -4.41 3.72 -16.63
C ILE A 130 -3.60 4.93 -16.17
N PRO A 131 -2.26 4.84 -16.09
CA PRO A 131 -1.44 5.95 -15.66
C PRO A 131 -1.40 7.07 -16.72
N ALA A 132 -1.15 8.30 -16.28
CA ALA A 132 -1.06 9.47 -17.15
C ALA A 132 0.16 9.43 -18.10
N GLN A 133 1.11 8.53 -17.85
CA GLN A 133 2.34 8.37 -18.62
C GLN A 133 2.20 7.45 -19.83
N ILE A 134 0.98 7.06 -20.19
CA ILE A 134 0.70 6.22 -21.34
C ILE A 134 1.01 6.94 -22.67
N GLU A 135 1.44 6.19 -23.67
CA GLU A 135 1.66 6.65 -25.04
C GLU A 135 0.32 7.01 -25.71
N ASN A 136 0.36 7.91 -26.68
CA ASN A 136 -0.81 8.41 -27.42
C ASN A 136 -1.97 8.84 -26.50
N TYR A 137 -1.65 9.54 -25.42
CA TYR A 137 -2.61 9.94 -24.38
C TYR A 137 -3.88 10.59 -24.93
N ILE A 138 -3.75 11.53 -25.88
CA ILE A 138 -4.88 12.27 -26.47
C ILE A 138 -5.77 11.32 -27.29
N GLU A 139 -5.16 10.43 -28.07
CA GLU A 139 -5.89 9.42 -28.84
C GLU A 139 -6.67 8.51 -27.89
N LEU A 140 -6.02 7.99 -26.85
CA LEU A 140 -6.66 7.15 -25.85
C LEU A 140 -7.81 7.87 -25.14
N GLU A 141 -7.62 9.14 -24.76
CA GLU A 141 -8.66 9.94 -24.13
C GLU A 141 -9.89 10.05 -25.03
N ASN A 142 -9.70 10.36 -26.31
CA ASN A 142 -10.78 10.46 -27.29
C ASN A 142 -11.49 9.12 -27.47
N THR A 143 -10.75 8.01 -27.58
CA THR A 143 -11.32 6.66 -27.67
C THR A 143 -12.13 6.30 -26.42
N LEU A 144 -11.62 6.59 -25.22
CA LEU A 144 -12.35 6.33 -23.97
C LEU A 144 -13.61 7.19 -23.85
N ALA A 145 -13.55 8.45 -24.29
CA ALA A 145 -14.70 9.35 -24.29
C ALA A 145 -15.83 8.89 -25.24
N GLN A 146 -15.47 8.24 -26.36
CA GLN A 146 -16.43 7.61 -27.27
C GLN A 146 -17.09 6.37 -26.66
N ILE A 147 -16.36 5.61 -25.82
CA ILE A 147 -16.90 4.42 -25.15
C ILE A 147 -17.90 4.82 -24.06
N LYS A 148 -17.52 5.77 -23.19
CA LYS A 148 -18.38 6.27 -22.12
C LYS A 148 -17.95 7.67 -21.67
N SER A 149 -18.93 8.53 -21.40
CA SER A 149 -18.65 9.87 -20.89
C SER A 149 -17.95 9.82 -19.52
N PHE A 150 -17.01 10.73 -19.30
CA PHE A 150 -16.24 10.78 -18.06
C PHE A 150 -17.12 11.23 -16.88
N ALA A 151 -17.09 10.45 -15.80
CA ALA A 151 -17.81 10.79 -14.58
C ALA A 151 -17.18 12.03 -13.91
N LYS A 152 -18.00 13.05 -13.60
CA LYS A 152 -17.55 14.32 -13.02
C LYS A 152 -17.06 14.22 -11.57
N LYS A 153 -17.42 13.15 -10.83
CA LYS A 153 -17.05 12.97 -9.42
C LYS A 153 -16.71 11.52 -9.10
N SER A 154 -15.43 11.24 -8.96
CA SER A 154 -14.96 10.01 -8.31
C SER A 154 -15.30 10.06 -6.82
N SER A 155 -16.25 9.26 -6.36
CA SER A 155 -16.24 8.87 -4.95
C SER A 155 -15.03 7.95 -4.75
N LYS A 156 -13.91 8.52 -4.30
CA LYS A 156 -12.88 7.70 -3.67
C LYS A 156 -13.52 7.01 -2.48
N SER A 157 -13.26 5.72 -2.31
CA SER A 157 -13.68 5.03 -1.09
C SER A 157 -13.11 5.80 0.12
N PHE A 158 -13.87 5.86 1.21
CA PHE A 158 -13.45 6.53 2.44
C PHE A 158 -12.04 6.10 2.86
N LEU A 159 -11.75 4.79 2.75
CA LEU A 159 -10.44 4.21 3.06
C LEU A 159 -9.31 4.74 2.16
N GLN A 160 -9.58 4.96 0.87
CA GLN A 160 -8.58 5.52 -0.04
C GLN A 160 -8.33 7.00 0.22
N LYS A 161 -9.35 7.74 0.64
CA LYS A 161 -9.24 9.16 0.97
C LYS A 161 -8.40 9.38 2.24
N TYR A 162 -8.59 8.51 3.23
CA TYR A 162 -7.94 8.64 4.54
C TYR A 162 -6.82 7.61 4.77
N SER A 163 -6.24 7.03 3.72
CA SER A 163 -5.24 5.96 3.84
C SER A 163 -4.01 6.37 4.67
N ILE A 164 -3.54 7.61 4.52
CA ILE A 164 -2.44 8.16 5.33
C ILE A 164 -2.87 8.29 6.79
N ALA A 165 -4.05 8.84 7.05
CA ALA A 165 -4.56 9.00 8.42
C ALA A 165 -4.76 7.65 9.10
N ILE A 166 -5.29 6.64 8.39
CA ILE A 166 -5.44 5.27 8.89
C ILE A 166 -4.07 4.64 9.19
N SER A 167 -3.07 4.89 8.35
CA SER A 167 -1.70 4.38 8.56
C SER A 167 -1.02 5.03 9.77
N LEU A 168 -1.21 6.34 9.97
CA LEU A 168 -0.70 7.02 11.16
C LEU A 168 -1.44 6.57 12.41
N PHE A 169 -2.76 6.42 12.33
CA PHE A 169 -3.57 5.91 13.43
C PHE A 169 -3.16 4.49 13.84
N SER A 170 -2.93 3.59 12.88
CA SER A 170 -2.47 2.23 13.19
C SER A 170 -1.08 2.21 13.85
N LEU A 171 -0.17 3.09 13.41
CA LEU A 171 1.13 3.25 14.06
C LEU A 171 1.01 3.77 15.50
N THR A 172 0.11 4.72 15.76
CA THR A 172 -0.20 5.19 17.13
C THR A 172 -0.79 4.08 17.98
N LEU A 173 -1.72 3.28 17.46
CA LEU A 173 -2.27 2.14 18.17
C LEU A 173 -1.18 1.11 18.50
N MET A 174 -0.26 0.86 17.57
CA MET A 174 0.89 0.00 17.81
C MET A 174 1.75 0.54 18.96
N LEU A 175 2.10 1.82 18.95
CA LEU A 175 2.82 2.46 20.05
C LEU A 175 2.09 2.24 21.39
N CYS A 176 0.78 2.48 21.45
CA CYS A 176 -0.03 2.26 22.65
C CYS A 176 0.03 0.80 23.15
N VAL A 177 -0.15 -0.19 22.27
CA VAL A 177 -0.09 -1.61 22.65
C VAL A 177 1.24 -1.95 23.29
N TYR A 178 2.35 -1.51 22.70
CA TYR A 178 3.69 -1.88 23.17
C TYR A 178 4.16 -1.06 24.37
N THR A 179 3.67 0.17 24.57
CA THR A 179 4.18 1.06 25.64
C THR A 179 3.24 1.28 26.81
N ALA A 180 1.91 1.16 26.63
CA ALA A 180 0.97 1.42 27.70
C ALA A 180 1.02 0.32 28.78
N THR A 181 0.88 0.74 30.04
CA THR A 181 0.74 -0.16 31.21
C THR A 181 -0.73 -0.37 31.58
N ASN A 182 -1.60 0.59 31.26
CA ASN A 182 -3.02 0.49 31.52
C ASN A 182 -3.67 -0.59 30.65
N LYS A 183 -4.22 -1.62 31.30
CA LYS A 183 -4.86 -2.78 30.65
C LYS A 183 -6.00 -2.39 29.71
N ILE A 184 -6.79 -1.37 30.07
CA ILE A 184 -7.91 -0.88 29.26
C ILE A 184 -7.38 -0.29 27.95
N ILE A 185 -6.33 0.55 28.01
CA ILE A 185 -5.71 1.15 26.82
C ILE A 185 -5.16 0.06 25.90
N VAL A 186 -4.46 -0.93 26.46
CA VAL A 186 -3.90 -2.06 25.69
C VAL A 186 -5.00 -2.88 25.02
N ALA A 187 -6.08 -3.20 25.74
CA ALA A 187 -7.20 -3.96 25.22
C ALA A 187 -7.88 -3.24 24.03
N PHE A 188 -8.22 -1.96 24.19
CA PHE A 188 -8.85 -1.19 23.12
C PHE A 188 -7.91 -0.99 21.94
N SER A 189 -6.69 -0.51 22.18
CA SER A 189 -5.75 -0.21 21.09
C SER A 189 -5.36 -1.46 20.29
N GLY A 190 -5.12 -2.57 20.99
CA GLY A 190 -4.79 -3.84 20.37
C GLY A 190 -5.95 -4.40 19.54
N THR A 191 -7.17 -4.36 20.06
CA THR A 191 -8.36 -4.82 19.31
C THR A 191 -8.56 -4.02 18.02
N PHE A 192 -8.49 -2.69 18.09
CA PHE A 192 -8.61 -1.85 16.89
C PHE A 192 -7.46 -2.09 15.90
N LEU A 193 -6.23 -2.24 16.39
CA LEU A 193 -5.07 -2.52 15.54
C LEU A 193 -5.24 -3.85 14.79
N LEU A 194 -5.63 -4.91 15.50
CA LEU A 194 -5.89 -6.22 14.92
C LEU A 194 -6.99 -6.16 13.86
N ALA A 195 -8.08 -5.41 14.11
CA ALA A 195 -9.16 -5.22 13.14
C ALA A 195 -8.66 -4.52 11.86
N ILE A 196 -7.92 -3.42 11.99
CA ILE A 196 -7.38 -2.66 10.84
C ILE A 196 -6.40 -3.50 10.02
N VAL A 197 -5.48 -4.19 10.69
CA VAL A 197 -4.45 -5.00 10.02
C VAL A 197 -5.08 -6.22 9.34
N SER A 198 -6.03 -6.90 10.00
CA SER A 198 -6.72 -8.07 9.43
C SER A 198 -7.58 -7.68 8.23
N TRP A 199 -8.31 -6.56 8.31
CA TRP A 199 -9.07 -6.02 7.18
C TRP A 199 -8.15 -5.67 6.01
N SER A 200 -7.03 -5.00 6.28
CA SER A 200 -6.05 -4.64 5.26
C SER A 200 -5.44 -5.88 4.60
N PHE A 201 -5.16 -6.92 5.37
CA PHE A 201 -4.69 -8.21 4.85
C PHE A 201 -5.73 -8.83 3.92
N TYR A 202 -7.00 -8.87 4.32
CA TYR A 202 -8.10 -9.40 3.49
C TYR A 202 -8.23 -8.62 2.16
N GLU A 203 -8.27 -7.29 2.20
CA GLU A 203 -8.36 -6.43 1.01
C GLU A 203 -7.19 -6.66 0.04
N VAL A 204 -5.97 -6.80 0.56
CA VAL A 204 -4.79 -7.07 -0.28
C VAL A 204 -4.87 -8.43 -0.95
N ARG A 205 -5.41 -9.45 -0.27
CA ARG A 205 -5.60 -10.79 -0.84
C ARG A 205 -6.65 -10.78 -1.94
N LYS A 206 -7.78 -10.07 -1.73
CA LYS A 206 -8.89 -9.96 -2.67
C LYS A 206 -8.54 -9.17 -3.94
N SER A 207 -7.72 -8.13 -3.84
CA SER A 207 -7.43 -7.22 -4.96
C SER A 207 -6.71 -7.90 -6.15
N ARG A 208 -7.26 -7.79 -7.36
CA ARG A 208 -6.60 -8.24 -8.62
C ARG A 208 -5.50 -7.27 -9.08
N ASN A 209 -5.48 -6.06 -8.54
CA ASN A 209 -4.51 -5.02 -8.89
C ASN A 209 -3.18 -5.12 -8.14
N ILE A 210 -3.04 -6.10 -7.23
CA ILE A 210 -1.81 -6.31 -6.46
C ILE A 210 -1.08 -7.53 -7.01
N ASP A 211 0.21 -7.34 -7.25
CA ASP A 211 1.05 -8.37 -7.84
C ASP A 211 1.28 -9.55 -6.87
N ALA A 212 1.43 -10.75 -7.44
CA ALA A 212 1.46 -12.00 -6.69
C ALA A 212 2.59 -12.05 -5.63
N LYS A 213 3.74 -11.43 -5.94
CA LYS A 213 4.87 -11.38 -5.00
C LYS A 213 4.55 -10.49 -3.79
N THR A 214 3.73 -9.44 -3.93
CA THR A 214 3.30 -8.60 -2.80
C THR A 214 2.34 -9.39 -1.95
N LYS A 215 1.37 -10.08 -2.57
CA LYS A 215 0.45 -10.97 -1.85
C LYS A 215 1.15 -12.08 -1.06
N ARG A 216 2.30 -12.56 -1.56
CA ARG A 216 3.14 -13.54 -0.85
C ARG A 216 3.92 -12.89 0.30
N SER A 217 4.48 -11.70 0.10
CA SER A 217 5.17 -10.98 1.17
C SER A 217 4.25 -10.61 2.33
N MET A 218 2.94 -10.49 2.08
CA MET A 218 1.97 -10.17 3.14
C MET A 218 1.84 -11.26 4.20
N TRP A 219 2.37 -12.48 4.01
CA TRP A 219 2.38 -13.49 5.07
C TRP A 219 3.17 -13.05 6.31
N TRP A 220 4.15 -12.15 6.16
CA TRP A 220 4.86 -11.53 7.29
C TRP A 220 3.93 -10.74 8.23
N VAL A 221 2.78 -10.28 7.73
CA VAL A 221 1.76 -9.60 8.57
C VAL A 221 1.18 -10.55 9.61
N LEU A 222 1.15 -11.87 9.38
CA LEU A 222 0.69 -12.82 10.40
C LEU A 222 1.62 -12.87 11.61
N ILE A 223 2.93 -12.72 11.40
CA ILE A 223 3.90 -12.64 12.50
C ILE A 223 3.67 -11.37 13.31
N LEU A 224 3.39 -10.24 12.63
CA LEU A 224 3.02 -9.00 13.31
C LEU A 224 1.74 -9.17 14.15
N LEU A 225 0.69 -9.80 13.60
CA LEU A 225 -0.56 -10.09 14.31
C LEU A 225 -0.30 -10.97 15.55
N ALA A 226 0.47 -12.06 15.38
CA ALA A 226 0.83 -12.94 16.48
C ALA A 226 1.62 -12.20 17.58
N SER A 227 2.56 -11.32 17.19
CA SER A 227 3.33 -10.49 18.13
C SER A 227 2.42 -9.55 18.93
N VAL A 228 1.48 -8.86 18.26
CA VAL A 228 0.51 -7.97 18.92
C VAL A 228 -0.36 -8.75 19.90
N ILE A 229 -0.88 -9.91 19.49
CA ILE A 229 -1.69 -10.79 20.36
C ILE A 229 -0.89 -11.24 21.58
N GLY A 230 0.35 -11.70 21.37
CA GLY A 230 1.22 -12.14 22.47
C GLY A 230 1.47 -11.05 23.50
N VAL A 231 1.78 -9.83 23.05
CA VAL A 231 1.97 -8.68 23.95
C VAL A 231 0.70 -8.30 24.68
N MET A 232 -0.46 -8.31 24.02
CA MET A 232 -1.74 -8.08 24.67
C MET A 232 -1.99 -9.11 25.78
N LEU A 233 -1.80 -10.40 25.49
CA LEU A 233 -2.01 -11.48 26.47
C LEU A 233 -1.12 -11.30 27.69
N ILE A 234 0.19 -11.05 27.50
CA ILE A 234 1.14 -10.82 28.60
C ILE A 234 0.67 -9.65 29.49
N LYS A 235 0.30 -8.51 28.88
CA LYS A 235 -0.11 -7.32 29.63
C LYS A 235 -1.47 -7.45 30.32
N LEU A 236 -2.43 -8.14 29.70
CA LEU A 236 -3.77 -8.29 30.27
C LEU A 236 -3.81 -9.32 31.40
N THR A 237 -3.13 -10.45 31.24
CA THR A 237 -3.06 -11.52 32.24
C THR A 237 -2.16 -11.17 33.43
N GLY A 238 -1.30 -10.14 33.30
CA GLY A 238 -0.43 -9.72 34.39
C GLY A 238 0.77 -10.63 34.62
N VAL A 239 1.14 -11.45 33.62
CA VAL A 239 2.34 -12.31 33.64
C VAL A 239 3.63 -11.49 33.49
N GLN A 240 3.62 -10.19 33.80
CA GLN A 240 4.84 -9.40 33.86
C GLN A 240 5.67 -9.91 35.04
N LYS A 241 6.76 -10.63 34.73
CA LYS A 241 7.81 -10.89 35.70
C LYS A 241 8.31 -9.54 36.20
N LYS A 242 8.23 -9.34 37.53
CA LYS A 242 8.94 -8.27 38.22
C LYS A 242 10.43 -8.37 37.96
#